data_AF-A0A7J2GYW9-F1
#
_entry.id   AF-A0A7J2GYW9-F1
#
_cell.length_a   1.000
_cell.length_b   1.000
_cell.length_c   1.000
_cell.angle_alpha   90.00
_cell.angle_beta   90.00
_cell.angle_gamma   90.00
#
_symmetry.space_group_name_H-M   'P 1'
#
loop_
_entity.id
_entity.type
_entity.pdbx_description
1 polymer ?
#
loop_
_entity_poly.entity_id
_entity_poly.type
_entity_poly.pdbx_seq_one_letter_code
_entity_poly.pdbx_strand_id
1 'polypeptide(L)'
;MDYFFVFNPSKFHGTAVISKENPDTIRRKLGHKRFDREGRFIQLEFEKFVFINAYMPHGRRDKKDLPYKLEAYDFLIEHLLKLLRHEKPVILVGDFNVAHREVDLANPKKNKGNVMFTEEERKRIDEILELGFVDAFRKFHHRGGYTWWLRVFGSRERNVGWRID
;
A
#
# COMPACT_ATOMS: atom_id res chain seq x y z
N MET A 1 21.78 4.69 -20.64
CA MET A 1 20.66 5.49 -20.09
C MET A 1 20.80 5.40 -18.58
N ASP A 2 21.05 6.52 -17.93
CA ASP A 2 21.24 6.55 -16.49
C ASP A 2 19.88 6.59 -15.81
N TYR A 3 19.65 5.67 -14.87
CA TYR A 3 18.45 5.64 -14.04
C TYR A 3 18.71 6.38 -12.73
N PHE A 4 17.67 7.02 -12.21
CA PHE A 4 17.65 7.60 -10.87
C PHE A 4 17.16 6.56 -9.87
N PHE A 5 17.95 6.32 -8.81
CA PHE A 5 17.66 5.31 -7.79
C PHE A 5 17.41 5.96 -6.44
N VAL A 6 16.27 5.66 -5.84
CA VAL A 6 15.94 6.06 -4.47
C VAL A 6 15.72 4.82 -3.63
N PHE A 7 16.55 4.64 -2.62
CA PHE A 7 16.40 3.58 -1.63
C PHE A 7 15.97 4.16 -0.29
N ASN A 8 15.14 3.42 0.43
CA ASN A 8 14.84 3.63 1.84
C ASN A 8 15.03 2.29 2.57
N PRO A 9 16.28 1.90 2.86
CA PRO A 9 16.58 0.56 3.35
C PRO A 9 16.25 0.38 4.83
N SER A 10 15.92 -0.85 5.22
CA SER A 10 15.96 -1.28 6.62
C SER A 10 16.38 -2.74 6.71
N LYS A 11 16.65 -3.26 7.92
CA LYS A 11 17.18 -4.62 8.11
C LYS A 11 16.26 -5.72 7.56
N PHE A 12 14.96 -5.53 7.61
CA PHE A 12 13.96 -6.57 7.28
C PHE A 12 12.89 -6.13 6.28
N HIS A 13 12.87 -4.84 5.94
CA HIS A 13 11.89 -4.26 5.05
C HIS A 13 12.65 -3.33 4.09
N GLY A 14 12.11 -2.14 3.85
CA GLY A 14 12.71 -1.17 2.96
C GLY A 14 12.01 -1.13 1.62
N THR A 15 12.13 0.01 0.98
CA THR A 15 11.50 0.30 -0.30
C THR A 15 12.52 0.90 -1.26
N ALA A 16 12.24 0.78 -2.55
CA ALA A 16 13.03 1.39 -3.60
C ALA A 16 12.12 1.96 -4.68
N VAL A 17 12.60 3.00 -5.36
CA VAL A 17 12.01 3.52 -6.59
C VAL A 17 13.14 3.72 -7.60
N ILE A 18 12.92 3.23 -8.81
CA ILE A 18 13.83 3.40 -9.95
C ILE A 18 13.07 4.21 -10.99
N SER A 19 13.63 5.36 -11.38
CA SER A 19 13.00 6.29 -12.32
C SER A 19 13.95 6.61 -13.47
N LYS A 20 13.40 6.89 -14.64
CA LYS A 20 14.18 7.50 -15.74
C LYS A 20 14.34 9.01 -15.57
N GLU A 21 13.39 9.63 -14.87
CA GLU A 21 13.35 11.07 -14.62
C GLU A 21 13.81 11.37 -13.20
N ASN A 22 14.48 12.51 -13.02
CA ASN A 22 14.87 13.00 -11.71
C ASN A 22 13.68 13.67 -11.03
N PRO A 23 13.39 13.34 -9.76
CA PRO A 23 12.39 14.05 -8.99
C PRO A 23 12.93 15.39 -8.49
N ASP A 24 12.04 16.37 -8.35
CA ASP A 24 12.31 17.68 -7.74
C ASP A 24 12.63 17.53 -6.26
N THR A 25 11.87 16.68 -5.55
CA THR A 25 12.06 16.42 -4.13
C THR A 25 11.89 14.94 -3.78
N ILE A 26 12.57 14.53 -2.69
CA ILE A 26 12.55 13.15 -2.19
C ILE A 26 12.25 13.16 -0.70
N ARG A 27 11.20 12.44 -0.30
CA ARG A 27 10.83 12.22 1.11
C ARG A 27 10.83 10.73 1.41
N ARG A 28 11.51 10.33 2.50
CA ARG A 28 11.65 8.93 2.94
C ARG A 28 10.95 8.62 4.27
N LYS A 29 10.31 9.62 4.85
CA LYS A 29 9.69 9.54 6.17
C LYS A 29 8.28 10.04 6.07
N LEU A 30 7.34 9.30 6.63
CA LEU A 30 5.94 9.69 6.74
C LEU A 30 5.71 10.54 7.99
N GLY A 31 6.47 10.30 9.07
CA GLY A 31 6.34 10.98 10.36
C GLY A 31 6.06 10.02 11.53
N HIS A 32 5.76 8.75 11.24
CA HIS A 32 5.53 7.73 12.24
C HIS A 32 6.84 7.02 12.61
N LYS A 33 7.30 7.13 13.86
CA LYS A 33 8.64 6.69 14.30
C LYS A 33 9.02 5.26 13.92
N ARG A 34 8.13 4.27 14.15
CA ARG A 34 8.41 2.85 13.79
C ARG A 34 8.44 2.64 12.27
N PHE A 35 7.39 3.08 11.58
CA PHE A 35 7.23 3.02 10.12
C PHE A 35 8.41 3.63 9.37
N ASP A 36 8.86 4.82 9.79
CA ASP A 36 10.00 5.52 9.20
C ASP A 36 11.31 4.74 9.36
N ARG A 37 11.53 4.12 10.53
CA ARG A 37 12.71 3.26 10.78
C ARG A 37 12.67 1.96 9.97
N GLU A 38 11.48 1.52 9.58
CA GLU A 38 11.29 0.32 8.76
C GLU A 38 11.47 0.61 7.25
N GLY A 39 11.67 1.87 6.84
CA GLY A 39 11.99 2.21 5.44
C GLY A 39 10.81 1.99 4.48
N ARG A 40 9.58 2.13 4.99
CA ARG A 40 8.34 1.72 4.30
C ARG A 40 7.74 2.75 3.34
N PHE A 41 8.41 3.89 3.15
CA PHE A 41 7.83 5.01 2.43
C PHE A 41 8.85 5.72 1.57
N ILE A 42 8.53 5.94 0.30
CA ILE A 42 9.22 6.87 -0.57
C ILE A 42 8.15 7.73 -1.24
N GLN A 43 8.30 9.04 -1.14
CA GLN A 43 7.59 10.00 -1.96
C GLN A 43 8.60 10.74 -2.84
N LEU A 44 8.30 10.79 -4.13
CA LEU A 44 9.01 11.57 -5.13
C LEU A 44 8.05 12.63 -5.66
N GLU A 45 8.50 13.87 -5.71
CA GLU A 45 7.78 14.92 -6.41
C GLU A 45 8.40 15.15 -7.79
N PHE A 46 7.56 15.15 -8.82
CA PHE A 46 7.93 15.52 -10.18
C PHE A 46 7.12 16.74 -10.59
N GLU A 47 7.53 17.48 -11.61
CA GLU A 47 6.84 18.71 -12.06
C GLU A 47 5.30 18.56 -12.11
N LYS A 48 4.82 17.44 -12.65
CA LYS A 48 3.39 17.21 -12.94
C LYS A 48 2.62 16.38 -11.92
N PHE A 49 3.30 15.61 -11.07
CA PHE A 49 2.64 14.69 -10.15
C PHE A 49 3.51 14.36 -8.93
N VAL A 50 2.87 13.83 -7.89
CA VAL A 50 3.54 13.23 -6.75
C VAL A 50 3.43 11.72 -6.86
N PHE A 51 4.54 11.01 -6.72
CA PHE A 51 4.59 9.55 -6.70
C PHE A 51 4.90 9.07 -5.28
N ILE A 52 4.11 8.13 -4.76
CA ILE A 52 4.29 7.54 -3.45
C ILE A 52 4.36 6.02 -3.58
N ASN A 53 5.44 5.42 -3.08
CA ASN A 53 5.55 4.00 -2.84
C ASN A 53 5.46 3.73 -1.33
N ALA A 54 4.41 3.04 -0.89
CA ALA A 54 4.14 2.72 0.50
C ALA A 54 4.03 1.21 0.73
N TYR A 55 4.84 0.67 1.65
CA TYR A 55 4.76 -0.72 2.08
C TYR A 55 4.13 -0.81 3.47
N MET A 56 2.82 -1.03 3.51
CA MET A 56 2.05 -1.03 4.76
C MET A 56 2.36 -2.26 5.62
N PRO A 57 2.27 -2.16 6.97
CA PRO A 57 2.53 -3.31 7.83
C PRO A 57 1.49 -4.43 7.60
N HIS A 58 1.91 -5.70 7.65
CA HIS A 58 0.97 -6.82 7.50
C HIS A 58 -0.08 -6.85 8.62
N GLY A 59 0.29 -6.56 9.88
CA GLY A 59 -0.57 -6.68 11.07
C GLY A 59 -0.42 -8.01 11.84
N ARG A 60 0.31 -8.97 11.24
CA ARG A 60 0.56 -10.36 11.71
C ARG A 60 -0.68 -11.21 11.95
N ARG A 61 -0.56 -12.54 11.79
CA ARG A 61 -1.69 -13.48 11.93
C ARG A 61 -2.35 -13.45 13.33
N ASP A 62 -1.55 -13.20 14.35
CA ASP A 62 -1.97 -13.05 15.76
C ASP A 62 -2.53 -11.65 16.06
N LYS A 63 -2.65 -10.77 15.06
CA LYS A 63 -3.12 -9.37 15.16
C LYS A 63 -2.30 -8.47 16.08
N LYS A 64 -1.13 -8.91 16.55
CA LYS A 64 -0.34 -8.12 17.51
C LYS A 64 0.16 -6.79 16.94
N ASP A 65 0.31 -6.73 15.61
CA ASP A 65 0.76 -5.53 14.91
C ASP A 65 -0.41 -4.81 14.19
N LEU A 66 -1.66 -5.25 14.41
CA LEU A 66 -2.84 -4.61 13.83
C LEU A 66 -2.99 -3.14 14.30
N PRO A 67 -2.83 -2.80 15.60
CA PRO A 67 -2.87 -1.40 16.02
C PRO A 67 -1.81 -0.53 15.32
N TYR A 68 -0.58 -1.04 15.20
CA TYR A 68 0.49 -0.37 14.46
C TYR A 68 0.16 -0.18 12.97
N LYS A 69 -0.44 -1.19 12.33
CA LYS A 69 -0.88 -1.08 10.94
C LYS A 69 -1.91 0.04 10.79
N LEU A 70 -2.93 0.07 11.65
CA LEU A 70 -3.99 1.07 11.59
C LEU A 70 -3.45 2.48 11.86
N GLU A 71 -2.53 2.64 12.82
CA GLU A 71 -1.83 3.91 13.08
C GLU A 71 -1.01 4.35 11.87
N ALA A 72 -0.31 3.44 11.19
CA ALA A 72 0.42 3.76 9.96
C ALA A 72 -0.53 4.24 8.83
N TYR A 73 -1.74 3.68 8.74
CA TYR A 73 -2.77 4.15 7.82
C TYR A 73 -3.28 5.55 8.19
N ASP A 74 -3.50 5.84 9.47
CA ASP A 74 -3.91 7.18 9.93
C ASP A 74 -2.90 8.25 9.47
N PHE A 75 -1.60 8.00 9.68
CA PHE A 75 -0.54 8.89 9.22
C PHE A 75 -0.48 9.02 7.69
N LEU A 76 -0.73 7.93 6.95
CA LEU A 76 -0.76 7.96 5.49
C LEU A 76 -1.93 8.82 5.00
N ILE A 77 -3.14 8.58 5.50
CA ILE A 77 -4.37 9.29 5.12
C ILE A 77 -4.24 10.77 5.44
N GLU A 78 -3.74 11.12 6.63
CA GLU A 78 -3.49 12.53 7.00
C GLU A 78 -2.49 13.19 6.03
N HIS A 79 -1.44 12.45 5.64
CA HIS A 79 -0.45 12.95 4.69
C HIS A 79 -1.03 13.13 3.28
N LEU A 80 -1.83 12.18 2.79
CA LEU A 80 -2.52 12.30 1.49
C LEU A 80 -3.48 13.49 1.47
N LEU A 81 -4.26 13.69 2.53
CA LEU A 81 -5.14 14.84 2.68
C LEU A 81 -4.37 16.16 2.61
N LYS A 82 -3.16 16.22 3.19
CA LYS A 82 -2.28 17.40 3.09
C LYS A 82 -1.78 17.64 1.67
N LEU A 83 -1.39 16.58 0.96
CA LEU A 83 -0.90 16.68 -0.42
C LEU A 83 -1.98 17.16 -1.39
N LEU A 84 -3.21 16.67 -1.25
CA LEU A 84 -4.31 17.02 -2.15
C LEU A 84 -4.68 18.51 -2.12
N ARG A 85 -4.31 19.24 -1.05
CA ARG A 85 -4.48 20.71 -1.01
C ARG A 85 -3.60 21.48 -1.99
N HIS A 86 -2.58 20.84 -2.57
CA HIS A 86 -1.68 21.45 -3.54
C HIS A 86 -2.13 21.21 -5.00
N GLU A 87 -3.33 20.64 -5.21
CA GLU A 87 -3.96 20.40 -6.54
C GLU A 87 -3.11 19.60 -7.54
N LYS A 88 -2.06 18.94 -7.06
CA LYS A 88 -1.16 18.12 -7.87
C LYS A 88 -1.61 16.66 -7.83
N PRO A 89 -1.76 15.99 -8.99
CA PRO A 89 -2.12 14.57 -9.03
C PRO A 89 -1.17 13.71 -8.19
N VAL A 90 -1.75 12.78 -7.42
CA VAL A 90 -0.98 11.85 -6.58
C VAL A 90 -1.16 10.43 -7.09
N ILE A 91 -0.04 9.75 -7.34
CA ILE A 91 0.03 8.33 -7.66
C ILE A 91 0.50 7.60 -6.40
N LEU A 92 -0.37 6.80 -5.81
CA LEU A 92 -0.07 5.97 -4.65
C LEU A 92 0.02 4.51 -5.08
N VAL A 93 1.16 3.87 -4.84
CA VAL A 93 1.42 2.46 -5.14
C VAL A 93 2.06 1.77 -3.94
N GLY A 94 2.05 0.44 -3.96
CA GLY A 94 2.82 -0.39 -3.04
C GLY A 94 2.03 -1.60 -2.57
N ASP A 95 2.50 -2.24 -1.50
CA ASP A 95 1.81 -3.35 -0.86
C ASP A 95 1.05 -2.82 0.36
N PHE A 96 -0.28 -2.73 0.21
CA PHE A 96 -1.18 -2.27 1.25
C PHE A 96 -1.43 -3.35 2.32
N ASN A 97 -1.10 -4.61 2.04
CA ASN A 97 -1.45 -5.74 2.89
C ASN A 97 -2.95 -5.77 3.23
N VAL A 98 -3.85 -5.30 2.36
CA VAL A 98 -5.30 -5.31 2.59
C VAL A 98 -6.02 -5.66 1.30
N ALA A 99 -6.83 -6.71 1.33
CA ALA A 99 -7.82 -6.96 0.29
C ALA A 99 -9.07 -6.10 0.60
N HIS A 100 -9.49 -5.26 -0.34
CA HIS A 100 -10.53 -4.25 -0.07
C HIS A 100 -11.95 -4.84 0.00
N ARG A 101 -12.35 -5.59 -1.02
CA ARG A 101 -13.70 -6.15 -1.17
C ARG A 101 -13.65 -7.66 -1.28
N GLU A 102 -14.80 -8.32 -1.14
CA GLU A 102 -14.88 -9.79 -1.26
C GLU A 102 -14.38 -10.33 -2.60
N VAL A 103 -14.45 -9.52 -3.66
CA VAL A 103 -13.91 -9.87 -4.99
C VAL A 103 -12.38 -9.88 -5.04
N ASP A 104 -11.72 -9.29 -4.05
CA ASP A 104 -10.26 -9.13 -3.98
C ASP A 104 -9.56 -10.32 -3.33
N LEU A 105 -10.26 -11.39 -2.96
CA LEU A 105 -9.66 -12.63 -2.47
C LEU A 105 -10.51 -13.86 -2.78
N ALA A 106 -9.89 -15.03 -2.89
CA ALA A 106 -10.57 -16.26 -3.33
C ALA A 106 -11.56 -16.86 -2.31
N ASN A 107 -11.39 -16.58 -1.00
CA ASN A 107 -12.21 -17.18 0.07
C ASN A 107 -12.68 -16.14 1.10
N PRO A 108 -13.47 -15.12 0.72
CA PRO A 108 -13.82 -13.99 1.58
C PRO A 108 -14.53 -14.42 2.87
N LYS A 109 -15.52 -15.31 2.77
CA LYS A 109 -16.29 -15.79 3.93
C LYS A 109 -15.43 -16.46 5.02
N LYS A 110 -14.42 -17.24 4.61
CA LYS A 110 -13.50 -17.92 5.54
C LYS A 110 -12.44 -17.00 6.12
N ASN A 111 -12.21 -15.85 5.48
CA ASN A 111 -11.17 -14.90 5.86
C ASN A 111 -11.74 -13.64 6.51
N LYS A 112 -13.06 -13.55 6.71
CA LYS A 112 -13.67 -12.43 7.42
C LYS A 112 -13.04 -12.31 8.81
N GLY A 113 -12.41 -11.16 9.07
CA GLY A 113 -11.74 -10.90 10.35
C GLY A 113 -10.33 -11.50 10.47
N ASN A 114 -9.81 -12.17 9.44
CA ASN A 114 -8.37 -12.42 9.35
C ASN A 114 -7.63 -11.13 9.00
N VAL A 115 -6.37 -11.04 9.43
CA VAL A 115 -5.50 -9.93 9.03
C VAL A 115 -5.36 -9.88 7.50
N MET A 116 -5.28 -8.66 6.98
CA MET A 116 -5.44 -8.28 5.57
C MET A 116 -6.89 -8.29 5.05
N PHE A 117 -7.89 -8.60 5.89
CA PHE A 117 -9.32 -8.58 5.56
C PHE A 117 -10.23 -8.32 6.77
N THR A 118 -9.75 -7.62 7.80
CA THR A 118 -10.62 -7.15 8.88
C THR A 118 -11.48 -5.97 8.41
N GLU A 119 -12.54 -5.66 9.15
CA GLU A 119 -13.39 -4.52 8.83
C GLU A 119 -12.63 -3.19 8.99
N GLU A 120 -11.81 -3.08 10.03
CA GLU A 120 -10.99 -1.91 10.31
C GLU A 120 -9.95 -1.67 9.22
N GLU A 121 -9.31 -2.73 8.72
CA GLU A 121 -8.34 -2.64 7.61
C GLU A 121 -9.01 -2.19 6.32
N ARG A 122 -10.17 -2.78 5.99
CA ARG A 122 -10.91 -2.44 4.77
C ARG A 122 -11.42 -1.00 4.80
N LYS A 123 -11.85 -0.52 5.97
CA LYS A 123 -12.26 0.87 6.17
C LYS A 123 -11.14 1.86 5.84
N ARG A 124 -9.86 1.52 6.08
CA ARG A 124 -8.75 2.41 5.69
C ARG A 124 -8.61 2.57 4.19
N ILE A 125 -8.95 1.53 3.42
CA ILE A 125 -9.00 1.65 1.95
C ILE A 125 -10.21 2.49 1.53
N ASP A 126 -11.37 2.34 2.18
CA ASP A 126 -12.52 3.22 1.95
C ASP A 126 -12.16 4.69 2.20
N GLU A 127 -11.52 5.00 3.33
CA GLU A 127 -11.07 6.36 3.68
C GLU A 127 -10.12 6.96 2.61
N ILE A 128 -9.20 6.17 2.04
CA ILE A 128 -8.33 6.63 0.94
C ILE A 128 -9.16 6.94 -0.32
N LEU A 129 -10.13 6.09 -0.67
CA LEU A 129 -11.00 6.32 -1.82
C LEU A 129 -11.93 7.53 -1.64
N GLU A 130 -12.39 7.78 -0.41
CA GLU A 130 -13.20 8.96 -0.04
C GLU A 130 -12.42 10.27 -0.20
N LEU A 131 -11.09 10.26 -0.11
CA LEU A 131 -10.25 11.41 -0.47
C LEU A 131 -10.26 11.72 -1.98
N GLY A 132 -10.90 10.89 -2.82
CA GLY A 132 -10.95 11.03 -4.27
C GLY A 132 -9.93 10.18 -5.04
N PHE A 133 -9.20 9.30 -4.35
CA PHE A 133 -8.34 8.32 -5.03
C PHE A 133 -9.19 7.31 -5.81
N VAL A 134 -8.64 6.83 -6.92
CA VAL A 134 -9.27 5.80 -7.75
C VAL A 134 -8.41 4.55 -7.72
N ASP A 135 -9.01 3.41 -7.38
CA ASP A 135 -8.39 2.11 -7.57
C ASP A 135 -8.22 1.86 -9.09
N ALA A 136 -6.99 2.01 -9.56
CA ALA A 136 -6.66 1.91 -10.99
C ALA A 136 -7.00 0.53 -11.56
N PHE A 137 -6.80 -0.55 -10.80
CA PHE A 137 -7.12 -1.89 -11.27
C PHE A 137 -8.64 -2.08 -11.42
N ARG A 138 -9.42 -1.64 -10.41
CA ARG A 138 -10.89 -1.77 -10.42
C ARG A 138 -11.57 -0.87 -11.45
N LYS A 139 -10.90 0.19 -11.92
CA LYS A 139 -11.35 1.00 -13.06
C LYS A 139 -11.45 0.19 -14.37
N PHE A 140 -10.57 -0.80 -14.56
CA PHE A 140 -10.50 -1.58 -15.80
C PHE A 140 -10.95 -3.04 -15.64
N HIS A 141 -10.98 -3.56 -14.40
CA HIS A 141 -11.28 -4.95 -14.13
C HIS A 141 -12.25 -5.15 -12.98
N HIS A 142 -13.34 -5.89 -13.23
CA HIS A 142 -14.36 -6.15 -12.22
C HIS A 142 -14.01 -7.27 -11.23
N ARG A 143 -13.11 -8.21 -11.60
CA ARG A 143 -12.73 -9.37 -10.76
C ARG A 143 -11.31 -9.85 -11.03
N GLY A 144 -10.79 -10.71 -10.14
CA GLY A 144 -9.44 -11.27 -10.27
C GLY A 144 -8.34 -10.26 -9.94
N GLY A 145 -7.15 -10.48 -10.50
CA GLY A 145 -5.98 -9.64 -10.25
C GLY A 145 -5.36 -9.83 -8.87
N TYR A 146 -5.34 -11.07 -8.37
CA TYR A 146 -4.60 -11.37 -7.15
C TYR A 146 -3.11 -11.08 -7.37
N THR A 147 -2.47 -10.58 -6.34
CA THR A 147 -1.07 -10.15 -6.33
C THR A 147 -0.26 -10.91 -5.29
N TRP A 148 -0.94 -11.57 -4.35
CA TRP A 148 -0.34 -12.38 -3.29
C TRP A 148 -1.00 -13.74 -3.11
N TRP A 149 -0.17 -14.75 -2.79
CA TRP A 149 -0.59 -16.13 -2.52
C TRP A 149 0.23 -16.72 -1.39
N LEU A 150 -0.39 -17.61 -0.61
CA LEU A 150 0.34 -18.46 0.32
C LEU A 150 1.31 -19.38 -0.44
N ARG A 151 2.52 -19.57 0.09
CA ARG A 151 3.53 -20.50 -0.47
C ARG A 151 3.19 -21.98 -0.26
N VAL A 152 2.09 -22.27 0.44
CA VAL A 152 1.68 -23.62 0.83
C VAL A 152 0.42 -24.05 0.07
N PHE A 153 0.15 -25.35 0.10
CA PHE A 153 -1.06 -25.96 -0.47
C PHE A 153 -1.25 -25.73 -1.97
N GLY A 154 -0.21 -25.40 -2.73
CA GLY A 154 -0.35 -25.06 -4.15
C GLY A 154 -1.33 -23.90 -4.40
N SER A 155 -1.28 -22.88 -3.54
CA SER A 155 -2.26 -21.78 -3.60
C SER A 155 -2.12 -20.94 -4.87
N ARG A 156 -0.90 -20.80 -5.42
CA ARG A 156 -0.67 -20.07 -6.66
C ARG A 156 -1.26 -20.80 -7.86
N GLU A 157 -1.02 -22.10 -7.95
CA GLU A 157 -1.50 -22.98 -9.02
C GLU A 157 -3.03 -23.08 -9.03
N ARG A 158 -3.63 -23.15 -7.84
CA ARG A 158 -5.10 -23.14 -7.66
C ARG A 158 -5.72 -21.74 -7.68
N ASN A 159 -4.90 -20.71 -7.88
CA ASN A 159 -5.27 -19.30 -7.84
C ASN A 159 -6.06 -18.87 -6.59
N VAL A 160 -5.72 -19.43 -5.43
CA VAL A 160 -6.26 -19.05 -4.12
C VAL A 160 -5.47 -17.85 -3.60
N GLY A 161 -5.72 -16.69 -4.20
CA GLY A 161 -4.95 -15.47 -3.99
C GLY A 161 -5.74 -14.33 -3.33
N TRP A 162 -5.00 -13.25 -3.12
CA TRP A 162 -5.44 -11.98 -2.54
C TRP A 162 -4.87 -10.85 -3.39
N ARG A 163 -5.65 -9.80 -3.63
CA ARG A 163 -5.17 -8.54 -4.22
C ARG A 163 -4.92 -7.56 -3.09
N ILE A 164 -3.65 -7.32 -2.80
CA ILE A 164 -3.20 -6.43 -1.72
C ILE A 164 -2.27 -5.33 -2.21
N ASP A 165 -2.03 -5.29 -3.52
CA ASP A 165 -1.28 -4.27 -4.24
C ASP A 165 -2.21 -3.54 -5.24
#